data_AF-A0AAV2NMJ7-F1
#
_entry.id   AF-A0AAV2NMJ7-F1
#
_cell.length_a   1.000
_cell.length_b   1.000
_cell.length_c   1.000
_cell.angle_alpha   90.00
_cell.angle_beta   90.00
_cell.angle_gamma   90.00
#
_symmetry.space_group_name_H-M   'P 1'
#
loop_
_entity.id
_entity.type
_entity.pdbx_description
1 polymer ?
#
loop_
_entity_poly.entity_id
_entity_poly.type
_entity_poly.pdbx_seq_one_letter_code
_entity_poly.pdbx_strand_id
1 'polypeptide(L)'
;MEPEMERNHYSFEELTDIILIYGECRKNQRQAATLYAQRFPDRRHVDHGFFHRLCERLKRNGQFYKSTKPIHVPQRNQEIIDAVHEALMENPYTSTRAIATDLNISHITVHRIIKHSLGWHPFKRHTTQRLIPGDMLRRLNFCEWIIIDHVNFNDAGNEIFLKHILWSDEAVFGSDGSINRHNEHHYAEHNPHCMKTTNVQGRWTVNVWIGILGDKIIGPEFIQGNVNAQYYANFLTHRLEELLEDVPLANRMEMMFQQDGHPAHTSRLTRAVLNRKFPC
;
A
#
# COMPACT_ATOMS: atom_id res chain seq x y z
N MET A 1 14.55 8.72 49.40
CA MET A 1 15.39 8.69 48.19
C MET A 1 14.44 8.93 47.02
N GLU A 2 14.18 10.22 46.73
CA GLU A 2 13.33 10.62 45.61
C GLU A 2 14.14 10.59 44.31
N PRO A 3 13.54 10.16 43.18
CA PRO A 3 14.25 10.02 41.92
C PRO A 3 14.52 11.39 41.28
N GLU A 4 15.75 11.59 40.79
CA GLU A 4 16.14 12.74 39.98
C GLU A 4 15.29 12.81 38.70
N MET A 5 14.34 13.73 38.69
CA MET A 5 13.58 14.08 37.50
C MET A 5 14.49 14.91 36.58
N GLU A 6 14.89 14.31 35.45
CA GLU A 6 15.77 14.89 34.42
C GLU A 6 15.44 16.36 34.11
N ARG A 7 16.42 17.26 34.33
CA ARG A 7 16.35 18.69 33.98
C ARG A 7 16.38 18.87 32.46
N ASN A 8 15.24 18.70 31.80
CA ASN A 8 15.15 18.87 30.34
C ASN A 8 15.02 20.36 29.90
N HIS A 9 15.17 21.31 30.82
CA HIS A 9 15.05 22.75 30.60
C HIS A 9 16.29 23.49 31.13
N TYR A 10 16.82 24.44 30.33
CA TYR A 10 17.88 25.35 30.78
C TYR A 10 17.42 26.17 31.97
N SER A 11 18.28 26.36 32.97
CA SER A 11 17.97 27.21 34.12
C SER A 11 17.94 28.70 33.72
N PHE A 12 17.33 29.55 34.54
CA PHE A 12 17.34 31.00 34.29
C PHE A 12 18.76 31.59 34.29
N GLU A 13 19.66 31.03 35.09
CA GLU A 13 21.07 31.40 35.12
C GLU A 13 21.73 31.08 33.78
N GLU A 14 21.55 29.86 33.29
CA GLU A 14 22.09 29.44 31.98
C GLU A 14 21.55 30.30 30.85
N LEU A 15 20.25 30.61 30.87
CA LEU A 15 19.62 31.46 29.86
C LEU A 15 20.12 32.91 29.91
N THR A 16 20.42 33.43 31.10
CA THR A 16 21.00 34.77 31.28
C THR A 16 22.42 34.81 30.71
N ASP A 17 23.24 33.82 31.05
CA ASP A 17 24.62 33.71 30.54
C ASP A 17 24.67 33.57 29.02
N ILE A 18 23.73 32.82 28.43
CA ILE A 18 23.57 32.70 26.98
C ILE A 18 23.35 34.09 26.36
N ILE A 19 22.51 34.95 26.94
CA ILE A 19 22.23 36.29 26.40
C ILE A 19 23.42 37.23 26.60
N LEU A 20 24.09 37.16 27.74
CA LEU A 20 25.27 37.96 28.02
C LEU A 20 26.38 37.65 27.01
N ILE A 21 26.65 36.36 26.76
CA ILE A 21 27.62 35.95 25.73
C ILE A 21 27.16 36.40 24.33
N TYR A 22 25.86 36.30 24.01
CA TYR A 22 25.36 36.80 22.74
C TYR A 22 25.61 38.31 22.55
N GLY A 23 25.44 39.09 23.62
CA GLY A 23 25.73 40.52 23.66
C GLY A 23 27.23 40.81 23.50
N GLU A 24 28.07 40.06 24.22
CA GLU A 24 29.53 40.19 24.16
C GLU A 24 30.08 39.90 22.76
N CYS A 25 29.55 38.87 22.10
CA CYS A 25 29.88 38.56 20.71
C CYS A 25 29.21 39.50 19.69
N ARG A 26 28.76 40.69 20.11
CA ARG A 26 28.11 41.70 19.27
C ARG A 26 26.96 41.12 18.42
N LYS A 27 26.18 40.20 19.01
CA LYS A 27 25.05 39.50 18.38
C LYS A 27 25.45 38.52 17.25
N ASN A 28 26.73 38.13 17.17
CA ASN A 28 27.18 37.06 16.27
C ASN A 28 26.87 35.68 16.89
N GLN A 29 25.95 34.95 16.26
CA GLN A 29 25.44 33.67 16.75
C GLN A 29 26.52 32.57 16.85
N ARG A 30 27.39 32.47 15.85
CA ARG A 30 28.42 31.42 15.80
C ARG A 30 29.53 31.66 16.79
N GLN A 31 29.99 32.91 16.88
CA GLN A 31 30.98 33.30 17.89
C GLN A 31 30.42 33.12 19.31
N ALA A 32 29.15 33.45 19.53
CA ALA A 32 28.50 33.24 20.82
C ALA A 32 28.43 31.75 21.21
N ALA A 33 28.09 30.86 20.27
CA ALA A 33 28.10 29.42 20.52
C ALA A 33 29.49 28.90 20.90
N THR A 34 30.53 29.32 20.16
CA THR A 34 31.91 28.94 20.46
C THR A 34 32.37 29.47 21.81
N LEU A 35 32.13 30.75 22.11
CA LEU A 35 32.54 31.36 23.37
C LEU A 35 31.78 30.78 24.57
N TYR A 36 30.49 30.44 24.39
CA TYR A 36 29.70 29.77 25.42
C TYR A 36 30.22 28.37 25.74
N ALA A 37 30.54 27.57 24.70
CA ALA A 37 31.13 26.25 24.90
C ALA A 37 32.51 26.31 25.58
N GLN A 38 33.31 27.34 25.28
CA GLN A 38 34.62 27.54 25.91
C GLN A 38 34.52 27.96 27.38
N ARG A 39 33.58 28.84 27.74
CA ARG A 39 33.43 29.33 29.12
C ARG A 39 32.69 28.37 30.03
N PHE A 40 31.78 27.59 29.47
CA PHE A 40 30.93 26.66 30.21
C PHE A 40 31.03 25.25 29.61
N PRO A 41 32.19 24.58 29.74
CA PRO A 41 32.41 23.27 29.14
C PRO A 41 31.48 22.19 29.71
N ASP A 42 31.16 22.28 31.01
CA ASP A 42 30.35 21.29 31.72
C ASP A 42 28.82 21.52 31.61
N ARG A 43 28.40 22.60 30.92
CA ARG A 43 26.98 22.92 30.71
C ARG A 43 26.49 22.39 29.36
N ARG A 44 25.18 22.24 29.23
CA ARG A 44 24.56 21.86 27.95
C ARG A 44 24.78 22.96 26.90
N HIS A 45 25.36 22.61 25.76
CA HIS A 45 25.60 23.57 24.69
C HIS A 45 24.35 23.75 23.82
N VAL A 46 24.04 25.01 23.54
CA VAL A 46 22.92 25.42 22.69
C VAL A 46 23.39 25.58 21.25
N ASP A 47 22.50 25.25 20.30
CA ASP A 47 22.71 25.57 18.89
C ASP A 47 22.87 27.10 18.69
N HIS A 48 23.73 27.51 17.76
CA HIS A 48 24.01 28.92 17.46
C HIS A 48 22.75 29.76 17.18
N GLY A 49 21.72 29.18 16.55
CA GLY A 49 20.45 29.86 16.31
C GLY A 49 19.65 30.14 17.59
N PHE A 50 19.92 29.42 18.69
CA PHE A 50 19.21 29.57 19.95
C PHE A 50 19.44 30.93 20.60
N PHE A 51 20.67 31.45 20.57
CA PHE A 51 21.03 32.76 21.13
C PHE A 51 20.16 33.88 20.57
N HIS A 52 20.01 33.91 19.24
CA HIS A 52 19.17 34.88 18.56
C HIS A 52 17.69 34.67 18.87
N ARG A 53 17.20 33.42 18.81
CA ARG A 53 15.79 33.08 19.13
C ARG A 53 15.42 33.46 20.57
N LEU A 54 16.35 33.33 21.52
CA LEU A 54 16.14 33.70 22.91
C LEU A 54 16.09 35.22 23.08
N CYS A 55 17.04 35.95 22.48
CA CYS A 55 17.07 37.41 22.51
C CYS A 55 15.81 38.03 21.87
N GLU A 56 15.39 37.55 20.70
CA GLU A 56 14.16 38.02 20.04
C GLU A 56 12.90 37.69 20.86
N ARG A 57 12.86 36.53 21.52
CA ARG A 57 11.74 36.18 22.39
C ARG A 57 11.64 37.11 23.59
N LEU A 58 12.75 37.47 24.20
CA LEU A 58 12.76 38.44 25.30
C LEU A 58 12.34 39.83 24.85
N LYS A 59 12.81 40.30 23.67
CA LYS A 59 12.36 41.59 23.12
C LYS A 59 10.86 41.61 22.83
N ARG A 60 10.31 40.53 22.28
CA ARG A 60 8.90 40.48 21.86
C ARG A 60 7.95 40.24 23.03
N ASN A 61 8.30 39.32 23.93
CA ASN A 61 7.37 38.76 24.92
C ASN A 61 7.82 38.97 26.38
N GLY A 62 9.05 39.44 26.62
CA GLY A 62 9.60 39.61 27.97
C GLY A 62 9.80 38.30 28.75
N GLN A 63 9.78 37.14 28.08
CA GLN A 63 9.82 35.83 28.71
C GLN A 63 10.95 34.94 28.19
N PHE A 64 11.62 34.24 29.10
CA PHE A 64 12.68 33.27 28.79
C PHE A 64 12.12 32.00 28.12
N TYR A 65 11.03 31.45 28.64
CA TYR A 65 10.40 30.24 28.13
C TYR A 65 9.33 30.56 27.08
N LYS A 66 9.05 29.60 26.19
CA LYS A 66 7.90 29.70 25.28
C LYS A 66 6.62 29.59 26.11
N SER A 67 5.61 30.41 25.80
CA SER A 67 4.30 30.26 26.40
C SER A 67 3.74 28.87 26.06
N THR A 68 3.44 28.09 27.09
CA THR A 68 2.78 26.77 27.01
C THR A 68 1.26 26.88 26.97
N LYS A 69 0.71 28.04 26.62
CA LYS A 69 -0.75 28.15 26.43
C LYS A 69 -1.15 27.16 25.33
N PRO A 70 -2.03 26.17 25.63
CA PRO A 70 -2.57 25.32 24.59
C PRO A 70 -3.20 26.22 23.54
N ILE A 71 -2.88 25.99 22.26
CA ILE A 71 -3.67 26.59 21.18
C ILE A 71 -5.10 26.13 21.43
N HIS A 72 -5.98 27.07 21.79
CA HIS A 72 -7.40 26.77 21.94
C HIS A 72 -7.92 26.41 20.56
N VAL A 73 -8.05 25.12 20.29
CA VAL A 73 -8.76 24.62 19.13
C VAL A 73 -10.24 24.71 19.51
N PRO A 74 -11.04 25.57 18.86
CA PRO A 74 -12.47 25.61 19.16
C PRO A 74 -13.04 24.21 18.95
N GLN A 75 -13.69 23.70 19.98
CA GLN A 75 -14.41 22.44 19.94
C GLN A 75 -15.42 22.55 18.78
N ARG A 76 -15.28 21.68 17.77
CA ARG A 76 -16.19 21.71 16.62
C ARG A 76 -17.60 21.44 17.13
N ASN A 77 -18.59 22.19 16.62
CA ASN A 77 -19.99 22.00 17.01
C ASN A 77 -20.39 20.53 16.82
N GLN A 78 -20.81 19.87 17.90
CA GLN A 78 -21.18 18.46 17.90
C GLN A 78 -22.33 18.18 16.91
N GLU A 79 -23.26 19.13 16.76
CA GLU A 79 -24.38 19.04 15.82
C GLU A 79 -23.89 18.89 14.37
N ILE A 80 -22.80 19.57 14.00
CA ILE A 80 -22.23 19.49 12.65
C ILE A 80 -21.52 18.14 12.46
N ILE A 81 -20.88 17.62 13.51
CA ILE A 81 -20.25 16.29 13.45
C ILE A 81 -21.33 15.22 13.23
N ASP A 82 -22.42 15.30 13.99
CA ASP A 82 -23.52 14.35 13.91
C ASP A 82 -24.23 14.42 12.55
N ALA A 83 -24.48 15.63 12.02
CA ALA A 83 -25.07 15.80 10.69
C ALA A 83 -24.18 15.25 9.56
N VAL A 84 -22.85 15.42 9.65
CA VAL A 84 -21.90 14.82 8.69
C VAL A 84 -21.89 13.29 8.81
N HIS A 85 -21.97 12.76 10.03
CA HIS A 85 -22.04 11.33 10.27
C HIS A 85 -23.32 10.72 9.69
N GLU A 86 -24.48 11.34 9.93
CA GLU A 86 -25.78 10.90 9.40
C GLU A 86 -25.79 10.89 7.87
N ALA A 87 -25.33 11.96 7.22
CA ALA A 87 -25.24 12.03 5.76
C ALA A 87 -24.37 10.91 5.15
N LEU A 88 -23.31 10.48 5.84
CA LEU A 88 -22.46 9.38 5.42
C LEU A 88 -23.09 8.01 5.66
N MET A 89 -23.92 7.87 6.70
CA MET A 89 -24.66 6.63 6.97
C MET A 89 -25.81 6.44 5.99
N GLU A 90 -26.50 7.52 5.61
CA GLU A 90 -27.55 7.48 4.59
C GLU A 90 -26.99 7.16 3.20
N ASN A 91 -25.85 7.78 2.83
CA ASN A 91 -25.21 7.54 1.55
C ASN A 91 -23.67 7.48 1.67
N PRO A 92 -23.10 6.28 1.90
CA PRO A 92 -21.65 6.08 2.00
C PRO A 92 -20.87 6.42 0.72
N TYR A 93 -21.57 6.67 -0.39
CA TYR A 93 -20.97 6.92 -1.71
C TYR A 93 -20.97 8.41 -2.08
N THR A 94 -21.48 9.26 -1.19
CA THR A 94 -21.50 10.70 -1.42
C THR A 94 -20.09 11.28 -1.40
N SER A 95 -19.93 12.46 -2.01
CA SER A 95 -18.67 13.18 -1.93
C SER A 95 -18.68 14.14 -0.75
N THR A 96 -17.51 14.39 -0.18
CA THR A 96 -17.31 15.44 0.81
C THR A 96 -17.78 16.82 0.33
N ARG A 97 -17.90 17.04 -0.99
CA ARG A 97 -18.38 18.31 -1.58
C ARG A 97 -19.90 18.37 -1.59
N ALA A 98 -20.55 17.24 -1.84
CA ALA A 98 -22.01 17.14 -1.80
C ALA A 98 -22.51 17.38 -0.37
N ILE A 99 -21.95 16.68 0.63
CA ILE A 99 -22.26 16.91 2.05
C ILE A 99 -22.04 18.38 2.44
N ALA A 100 -20.97 18.99 1.94
CA ALA A 100 -20.67 20.38 2.22
C ALA A 100 -21.73 21.34 1.67
N THR A 101 -22.22 21.09 0.46
CA THR A 101 -23.33 21.84 -0.13
C THR A 101 -24.62 21.64 0.66
N ASP A 102 -24.96 20.39 1.01
CA ASP A 102 -26.21 20.05 1.69
C ASP A 102 -26.27 20.66 3.11
N LEU A 103 -25.15 20.63 3.83
CA LEU A 103 -25.03 21.19 5.18
C LEU A 103 -24.61 22.67 5.19
N ASN A 104 -24.43 23.29 4.01
CA ASN A 104 -23.95 24.67 3.85
C ASN A 104 -22.67 24.99 4.65
N ILE A 105 -21.70 24.08 4.59
CA ILE A 105 -20.38 24.20 5.25
C ILE A 105 -19.25 24.04 4.24
N SER A 106 -18.01 24.33 4.64
CA SER A 106 -16.85 24.07 3.79
C SER A 106 -16.58 22.57 3.65
N HIS A 107 -16.29 22.12 2.43
CA HIS A 107 -15.75 20.78 2.15
C HIS A 107 -14.53 20.41 3.02
N ILE A 108 -13.68 21.39 3.35
CA ILE A 108 -12.52 21.17 4.22
C ILE A 108 -12.98 20.78 5.64
N THR A 109 -14.07 21.39 6.12
CA THR A 109 -14.67 21.06 7.41
C THR A 109 -15.21 19.62 7.41
N VAL A 110 -15.97 19.24 6.39
CA VAL A 110 -16.45 17.85 6.20
C VAL A 110 -15.28 16.86 6.20
N HIS A 111 -14.26 17.11 5.39
CA HIS A 111 -13.08 16.24 5.31
C HIS A 111 -12.36 16.10 6.66
N ARG A 112 -12.21 17.21 7.40
CA ARG A 112 -11.59 17.19 8.72
C ARG A 112 -12.45 16.47 9.77
N ILE A 113 -13.78 16.55 9.68
CA ILE A 113 -14.69 15.83 10.57
C ILE A 113 -14.54 14.33 10.31
N ILE A 114 -14.64 13.90 9.05
CA ILE A 114 -14.45 12.49 8.67
C ILE A 114 -13.12 11.94 9.19
N LYS A 115 -12.02 12.65 8.93
CA LYS A 115 -10.68 12.16 9.28
C LYS A 115 -10.36 12.21 10.77
N HIS A 116 -10.72 13.29 11.47
CA HIS A 116 -10.24 13.55 12.83
C HIS A 116 -11.29 13.41 13.91
N SER A 117 -12.57 13.63 13.59
CA SER A 117 -13.66 13.51 14.57
C SER A 117 -14.27 12.11 14.52
N LEU A 118 -14.50 11.55 13.33
CA LEU A 118 -15.02 10.19 13.14
C LEU A 118 -13.90 9.14 13.05
N GLY A 119 -12.70 9.52 12.64
CA GLY A 119 -11.59 8.59 12.41
C GLY A 119 -11.77 7.70 11.19
N TRP A 120 -12.62 8.12 10.23
CA TRP A 120 -12.98 7.33 9.06
C TRP A 120 -12.07 7.66 7.88
N HIS A 121 -11.92 6.68 6.99
CA HIS A 121 -11.11 6.79 5.78
C HIS A 121 -11.92 6.42 4.53
N PRO A 122 -11.73 7.12 3.41
CA PRO A 122 -12.35 6.72 2.16
C PRO A 122 -11.71 5.41 1.67
N PHE A 123 -12.53 4.38 1.48
CA PHE A 123 -12.10 3.12 0.88
C PHE A 123 -12.28 3.18 -0.64
N LYS A 124 -11.28 2.71 -1.37
CA LYS A 124 -11.40 2.53 -2.83
C LYS A 124 -12.13 1.22 -3.09
N ARG A 125 -13.15 1.26 -3.94
CA ARG A 125 -13.79 0.03 -4.42
C ARG A 125 -12.80 -0.72 -5.31
N HIS A 126 -12.70 -2.02 -5.10
CA HIS A 126 -12.08 -2.94 -6.04
C HIS A 126 -13.17 -3.50 -6.95
N THR A 127 -12.91 -3.54 -8.25
CA THR A 127 -13.80 -4.24 -9.19
C THR A 127 -13.52 -5.73 -9.09
N THR A 128 -14.51 -6.50 -8.69
CA THR A 128 -14.47 -7.96 -8.74
C THR A 128 -15.42 -8.46 -9.82
N GLN A 129 -15.19 -9.69 -10.30
CA GLN A 129 -16.17 -10.35 -11.17
C GLN A 129 -17.50 -10.49 -10.43
N ARG A 130 -18.61 -10.30 -11.16
CA ARG A 130 -19.95 -10.46 -10.59
C ARG A 130 -20.17 -11.94 -10.24
N LEU A 131 -20.35 -12.22 -8.97
CA LEU A 131 -20.75 -13.54 -8.50
C LEU A 131 -22.23 -13.79 -8.83
N ILE A 132 -22.53 -14.97 -9.38
CA ILE A 132 -23.88 -15.45 -9.66
C ILE A 132 -24.37 -16.26 -8.44
N PRO A 133 -25.69 -16.36 -8.18
CA PRO A 133 -26.20 -17.23 -7.12
C PRO A 133 -25.63 -18.65 -7.20
N GLY A 134 -25.08 -19.15 -6.08
CA GLY A 134 -24.41 -20.45 -5.99
C GLY A 134 -22.88 -20.40 -6.07
N ASP A 135 -22.29 -19.35 -6.66
CA ASP A 135 -20.83 -19.23 -6.73
C ASP A 135 -20.19 -19.11 -5.35
N MET A 136 -20.84 -18.39 -4.43
CA MET A 136 -20.35 -18.25 -3.06
C MET A 136 -20.26 -19.61 -2.35
N LEU A 137 -21.29 -20.45 -2.49
CA LEU A 137 -21.30 -21.79 -1.91
C LEU A 137 -20.23 -22.67 -2.56
N ARG A 138 -20.08 -22.63 -3.89
CA ARG A 138 -19.02 -23.38 -4.58
C ARG A 138 -17.62 -22.98 -4.13
N ARG A 139 -17.39 -21.67 -3.96
CA ARG A 139 -16.12 -21.14 -3.45
C ARG A 139 -15.88 -21.56 -2.00
N LEU A 140 -16.91 -21.48 -1.15
CA LEU A 140 -16.82 -21.93 0.24
C LEU A 140 -16.49 -23.43 0.31
N ASN A 141 -17.23 -24.26 -0.43
CA ASN A 141 -16.98 -25.70 -0.48
C ASN A 141 -15.57 -26.03 -0.97
N PHE A 142 -15.06 -25.29 -1.97
CA PHE A 142 -13.68 -25.46 -2.44
C PHE A 142 -12.66 -25.09 -1.36
N CYS A 143 -12.87 -23.97 -0.67
CA CYS A 143 -12.02 -23.56 0.45
C CYS A 143 -12.08 -24.56 1.61
N GLU A 144 -13.27 -25.05 1.97
CA GLU A 144 -13.44 -26.05 3.02
C GLU A 144 -12.75 -27.36 2.64
N TRP A 145 -12.94 -27.85 1.41
CA TRP A 145 -12.26 -29.04 0.91
C TRP A 145 -10.72 -28.91 0.95
N ILE A 146 -10.15 -27.76 0.56
CA ILE A 146 -8.69 -27.60 0.59
C ILE A 146 -8.15 -27.44 2.03
N ILE A 147 -8.85 -26.71 2.90
CA ILE A 147 -8.43 -26.45 4.29
C ILE A 147 -8.64 -27.67 5.19
N ILE A 148 -9.76 -28.36 5.05
CA ILE A 148 -10.15 -29.44 5.96
C ILE A 148 -9.48 -30.75 5.54
N ASP A 149 -9.52 -31.08 4.25
CA ASP A 149 -9.15 -32.42 3.80
C ASP A 149 -7.67 -32.52 3.35
N HIS A 150 -7.03 -31.39 3.00
CA HIS A 150 -5.74 -31.42 2.29
C HIS A 150 -4.63 -30.55 2.88
N VAL A 151 -4.95 -29.40 3.50
CA VAL A 151 -3.96 -28.43 3.98
C VAL A 151 -4.31 -27.92 5.36
N ASN A 152 -3.54 -28.33 6.37
CA ASN A 152 -3.61 -27.68 7.68
C ASN A 152 -2.76 -26.40 7.67
N PHE A 153 -3.40 -25.25 7.45
CA PHE A 153 -2.73 -23.94 7.45
C PHE A 153 -2.05 -23.55 8.78
N ASN A 154 -2.29 -24.28 9.87
CA ASN A 154 -1.59 -24.09 11.14
C ASN A 154 -0.28 -24.89 11.26
N ASP A 155 0.04 -25.73 10.26
CA ASP A 155 1.27 -26.52 10.19
C ASP A 155 1.99 -26.24 8.86
N ALA A 156 3.00 -25.35 8.93
CA ALA A 156 3.80 -24.95 7.77
C ALA A 156 4.59 -26.12 7.12
N GLY A 157 4.69 -27.28 7.78
CA GLY A 157 5.30 -28.49 7.22
C GLY A 157 4.38 -29.26 6.25
N ASN A 158 3.08 -28.95 6.22
CA ASN A 158 2.05 -29.74 5.52
C ASN A 158 1.61 -29.13 4.17
N GLU A 159 2.42 -28.27 3.55
CA GLU A 159 2.13 -27.72 2.21
C GLU A 159 2.42 -28.69 1.06
N ILE A 160 2.73 -29.96 1.37
CA ILE A 160 3.09 -30.98 0.38
C ILE A 160 1.99 -31.09 -0.68
N PHE A 161 0.72 -31.07 -0.28
CA PHE A 161 -0.40 -31.10 -1.23
C PHE A 161 -0.37 -29.94 -2.23
N LEU A 162 -0.18 -28.71 -1.77
CA LEU A 162 -0.14 -27.51 -2.63
C LEU A 162 1.03 -27.54 -3.62
N LYS A 163 2.15 -28.17 -3.24
CA LYS A 163 3.32 -28.35 -4.10
C LYS A 163 3.11 -29.38 -5.23
N HIS A 164 2.09 -30.22 -5.11
CA HIS A 164 1.67 -31.13 -6.19
C HIS A 164 0.64 -30.49 -7.14
N ILE A 165 0.12 -29.30 -6.84
CA ILE A 165 -0.77 -28.59 -7.76
C ILE A 165 0.08 -27.80 -8.76
N LEU A 166 -0.13 -28.04 -10.06
CA LEU A 166 0.34 -27.17 -11.14
C LEU A 166 -0.66 -26.02 -11.30
N TRP A 167 -0.34 -24.88 -10.69
CA TRP A 167 -1.11 -23.63 -10.82
C TRP A 167 -0.80 -23.00 -12.15
N SER A 168 -1.80 -22.73 -12.98
CA SER A 168 -1.58 -22.15 -14.30
C SER A 168 -2.56 -21.04 -14.63
N ASP A 169 -2.09 -20.07 -15.40
CA ASP A 169 -2.91 -18.98 -15.91
C ASP A 169 -2.29 -18.38 -17.19
N GLU A 170 -3.10 -17.64 -17.92
CA GLU A 170 -2.72 -16.87 -19.09
C GLU A 170 -2.70 -15.37 -18.79
N ALA A 171 -1.61 -14.70 -19.16
CA ALA A 171 -1.48 -13.25 -19.04
C ALA A 171 -1.24 -12.61 -20.41
N VAL A 172 -2.03 -11.58 -20.71
CA VAL A 172 -1.88 -10.78 -21.94
C VAL A 172 -0.94 -9.60 -21.69
N PHE A 173 0.17 -9.57 -22.42
CA PHE A 173 1.12 -8.47 -22.41
C PHE A 173 0.95 -7.62 -23.67
N GLY A 174 0.68 -6.32 -23.46
CA GLY A 174 0.59 -5.34 -24.53
C GLY A 174 1.93 -4.65 -24.80
N SER A 175 2.22 -4.37 -26.07
CA SER A 175 3.42 -3.64 -26.51
C SER A 175 3.50 -2.19 -26.02
N ASP A 176 2.43 -1.66 -25.42
CA ASP A 176 2.31 -0.27 -24.99
C ASP A 176 2.63 -0.04 -23.51
N GLY A 177 3.00 -1.09 -22.78
CA GLY A 177 3.35 -1.01 -21.35
C GLY A 177 2.21 -0.34 -20.58
N SER A 178 1.07 -1.04 -20.50
CA SER A 178 -0.17 -0.58 -19.89
C SER A 178 0.10 0.23 -18.61
N ILE A 179 -0.61 1.36 -18.45
CA ILE A 179 -0.36 2.31 -17.36
C ILE A 179 -0.57 1.60 -16.03
N ASN A 180 0.51 1.19 -15.40
CA ASN A 180 0.49 0.81 -14.00
C ASN A 180 0.49 2.11 -13.18
N ARG A 181 -0.68 2.74 -13.06
CA ARG A 181 -0.89 3.98 -12.29
C ARG A 181 -0.41 3.87 -10.83
N HIS A 182 -0.20 2.66 -10.34
CA HIS A 182 0.31 2.41 -9.01
C HIS A 182 1.83 2.54 -8.92
N ASN A 183 2.56 2.24 -9.99
CA ASN A 183 4.04 2.19 -10.00
C ASN A 183 4.68 3.31 -10.82
N GLU A 184 3.93 4.00 -11.69
CA GLU A 184 4.43 5.15 -12.45
C GLU A 184 4.43 6.41 -11.58
N HIS A 185 5.52 6.60 -10.82
CA HIS A 185 5.77 7.82 -10.04
C HIS A 185 6.79 8.71 -10.75
N HIS A 186 6.43 9.96 -10.97
CA HIS A 186 7.35 11.00 -11.42
C HIS A 186 7.59 11.98 -10.27
N TYR A 187 8.80 11.97 -9.73
CA TYR A 187 9.24 12.95 -8.73
C TYR A 187 9.91 14.12 -9.44
N ALA A 188 9.42 15.34 -9.21
CA ALA A 188 9.98 16.56 -9.79
C ALA A 188 9.78 17.75 -8.83
N GLU A 189 10.72 18.70 -8.86
CA GLU A 189 10.68 19.93 -8.03
C GLU A 189 9.53 20.87 -8.44
N HIS A 190 9.17 20.84 -9.73
CA HIS A 190 8.04 21.58 -10.30
C HIS A 190 7.20 20.64 -11.16
N ASN A 191 5.91 20.94 -11.33
CA ASN A 191 4.98 20.08 -12.07
C ASN A 191 5.45 19.88 -13.52
N PRO A 192 5.86 18.66 -13.92
CA PRO A 192 6.42 18.39 -15.24
C PRO A 192 5.36 18.23 -16.32
N HIS A 193 4.06 18.29 -15.98
CA HIS A 193 2.96 18.00 -16.91
C HIS A 193 3.16 16.68 -17.66
N CYS A 194 3.52 15.61 -16.93
CA CYS A 194 3.74 14.29 -17.51
C CYS A 194 2.51 13.84 -18.31
N MET A 195 2.68 13.70 -19.62
CA MET A 195 1.69 13.14 -20.54
C MET A 195 2.27 11.85 -21.11
N LYS A 196 1.50 10.77 -21.03
CA LYS A 196 1.80 9.52 -21.72
C LYS A 196 0.75 9.32 -22.80
N THR A 197 1.18 9.20 -24.05
CA THR A 197 0.27 8.92 -25.17
C THR A 197 -0.39 7.56 -24.97
N THR A 198 -1.72 7.53 -24.86
CA THR A 198 -2.51 6.29 -24.86
C THR A 198 -3.12 6.08 -26.25
N ASN A 199 -3.36 4.84 -26.66
CA ASN A 199 -4.00 4.48 -27.93
C ASN A 199 -3.20 4.75 -29.20
N VAL A 200 -1.94 4.30 -29.23
CA VAL A 200 -1.12 4.27 -30.46
C VAL A 200 -1.67 3.22 -31.45
N GLN A 201 -1.77 3.56 -32.73
CA GLN A 201 -2.12 2.59 -33.80
C GLN A 201 -0.97 1.59 -34.01
N GLY A 202 -1.27 0.32 -34.33
CA GLY A 202 -0.25 -0.73 -34.50
C GLY A 202 0.11 -1.52 -33.22
N ARG A 203 -0.76 -1.46 -32.19
CA ARG A 203 -0.63 -2.30 -30.99
C ARG A 203 -0.62 -3.78 -31.33
N TRP A 204 0.27 -4.51 -30.69
CA TRP A 204 0.24 -5.96 -30.66
C TRP A 204 0.21 -6.43 -29.20
N THR A 205 -0.43 -7.58 -29.00
CA THR A 205 -0.49 -8.25 -27.71
C THR A 205 0.09 -9.65 -27.88
N VAL A 206 0.81 -10.11 -26.86
CA VAL A 206 1.22 -11.51 -26.75
C VAL A 206 0.53 -12.11 -25.54
N ASN A 207 -0.08 -13.27 -25.71
CA ASN A 207 -0.63 -14.02 -24.59
C ASN A 207 0.41 -15.04 -24.15
N VAL A 208 0.68 -15.13 -22.84
CA VAL A 208 1.70 -16.00 -22.29
C VAL A 208 1.05 -16.90 -21.25
N TRP A 209 1.21 -18.20 -21.43
CA TRP A 209 0.86 -19.19 -20.42
C TRP A 209 2.07 -19.48 -19.55
N ILE A 210 1.87 -19.53 -18.24
CA ILE A 210 2.86 -19.95 -17.26
C ILE A 210 2.19 -20.89 -16.25
N GLY A 211 2.93 -21.91 -15.85
CA GLY A 211 2.58 -22.79 -14.75
C GLY A 211 3.58 -22.65 -13.58
N ILE A 212 3.12 -22.94 -12.37
CA ILE A 212 3.95 -23.05 -11.17
C ILE A 212 3.64 -24.40 -10.52
N LEU A 213 4.66 -25.25 -10.35
CA LEU A 213 4.56 -26.54 -9.68
C LEU A 213 5.60 -26.61 -8.57
N GLY A 214 5.14 -26.59 -7.32
CA GLY A 214 6.01 -26.48 -6.16
C GLY A 214 6.84 -25.18 -6.20
N ASP A 215 8.16 -25.32 -6.34
CA ASP A 215 9.13 -24.24 -6.47
C ASP A 215 9.59 -24.00 -7.92
N LYS A 216 9.04 -24.74 -8.88
CA LYS A 216 9.42 -24.65 -10.30
C LYS A 216 8.43 -23.83 -11.11
N ILE A 217 8.97 -23.01 -12.01
CA ILE A 217 8.21 -22.33 -13.06
C ILE A 217 8.21 -23.24 -14.29
N ILE A 218 7.02 -23.49 -14.85
CA ILE A 218 6.78 -24.29 -16.05
C ILE A 218 6.36 -23.34 -17.17
N GLY A 219 7.03 -23.39 -18.32
CA GLY A 219 6.88 -22.40 -19.40
C GLY A 219 8.06 -21.42 -19.45
N PRO A 220 7.88 -20.22 -20.02
CA PRO A 220 6.65 -19.67 -20.62
C PRO A 220 6.30 -20.30 -21.98
N GLU A 221 5.01 -20.44 -22.28
CA GLU A 221 4.54 -20.70 -23.65
C GLU A 221 3.92 -19.42 -24.23
N PHE A 222 4.50 -18.95 -25.34
CA PHE A 222 4.00 -17.78 -26.04
C PHE A 222 2.92 -18.18 -27.04
N ILE A 223 1.69 -17.75 -26.77
CA ILE A 223 0.53 -18.05 -27.58
C ILE A 223 0.34 -16.96 -28.63
N GLN A 224 0.41 -17.36 -29.90
CA GLN A 224 0.15 -16.46 -31.03
C GLN A 224 -1.37 -16.38 -31.29
N GLY A 225 -1.96 -15.22 -31.01
CA GLY A 225 -3.39 -14.98 -31.21
C GLY A 225 -4.25 -15.41 -30.03
N ASN A 226 -5.53 -15.70 -30.30
CA ASN A 226 -6.50 -16.04 -29.26
C ASN A 226 -6.44 -17.53 -28.88
N VAL A 227 -6.54 -17.82 -27.58
CA VAL A 227 -6.66 -19.20 -27.07
C VAL A 227 -8.02 -19.76 -27.47
N ASN A 228 -8.01 -20.71 -28.40
CA ASN A 228 -9.19 -21.50 -28.74
C ASN A 228 -9.04 -22.93 -28.22
N ALA A 229 -10.15 -23.67 -28.16
CA ALA A 229 -10.19 -25.03 -27.63
C ALA A 229 -9.22 -25.99 -28.34
N GLN A 230 -9.05 -25.87 -29.66
CA GLN A 230 -8.15 -26.75 -30.42
C GLN A 230 -6.69 -26.47 -30.12
N TYR A 231 -6.31 -25.19 -30.11
CA TYR A 231 -4.96 -24.76 -29.73
C TYR A 231 -4.64 -25.24 -28.32
N TYR A 232 -5.53 -24.99 -27.37
CA TYR A 232 -5.30 -25.34 -25.98
C TYR A 232 -5.20 -26.86 -25.77
N ALA A 233 -6.05 -27.66 -26.42
CA ALA A 233 -5.95 -29.12 -26.38
C ALA A 233 -4.63 -29.65 -26.99
N ASN A 234 -4.15 -29.05 -28.09
CA ASN A 234 -2.87 -29.39 -28.69
C ASN A 234 -1.70 -28.99 -27.78
N PHE A 235 -1.76 -27.80 -27.18
CA PHE A 235 -0.81 -27.33 -26.17
C PHE A 235 -0.70 -28.32 -25.01
N LEU A 236 -1.83 -28.69 -24.39
CA LEU A 236 -1.87 -29.68 -23.31
C LEU A 236 -1.32 -31.03 -23.75
N THR A 237 -1.54 -31.42 -25.02
CA THR A 237 -1.13 -32.73 -25.53
C THR A 237 0.37 -32.81 -25.79
N HIS A 238 0.97 -31.77 -26.37
CA HIS A 238 2.34 -31.83 -26.86
C HIS A 238 3.26 -30.89 -26.09
N ARG A 239 2.96 -29.60 -26.13
CA ARG A 239 3.83 -28.54 -25.58
C ARG A 239 3.97 -28.63 -24.07
N LEU A 240 2.89 -28.91 -23.35
CA LEU A 240 2.95 -29.05 -21.89
C LEU A 240 3.84 -30.23 -21.45
N GLU A 241 3.90 -31.32 -22.22
CA GLU A 241 4.79 -32.46 -21.89
C GLU A 241 6.26 -32.07 -22.03
N GLU A 242 6.59 -31.33 -23.09
CA GLU A 242 7.92 -30.78 -23.31
C GLU A 242 8.33 -29.83 -22.18
N LEU A 243 7.41 -28.95 -21.76
CA LEU A 243 7.65 -28.01 -20.65
C LEU A 243 7.84 -28.71 -19.29
N LEU A 244 7.35 -29.95 -19.14
CA LEU A 244 7.45 -30.73 -17.91
C LEU A 244 8.60 -31.76 -17.95
N GLU A 245 9.45 -31.74 -18.97
CA GLU A 245 10.53 -32.72 -19.13
C GLU A 245 11.48 -32.76 -17.91
N ASP A 246 11.84 -31.58 -17.39
CA ASP A 246 12.70 -31.39 -16.21
C ASP A 246 11.98 -31.63 -14.86
N VAL A 247 10.71 -32.03 -14.89
CA VAL A 247 9.96 -32.42 -13.70
C VAL A 247 10.09 -33.93 -13.49
N PRO A 248 10.49 -34.40 -12.30
CA PRO A 248 10.55 -35.83 -12.00
C PRO A 248 9.23 -36.54 -12.33
N LEU A 249 9.32 -37.75 -12.89
CA LEU A 249 8.13 -38.50 -13.32
C LEU A 249 7.16 -38.76 -12.17
N ALA A 250 7.66 -39.02 -10.96
CA ALA A 250 6.84 -39.20 -9.76
C ALA A 250 5.93 -37.98 -9.52
N ASN A 251 6.50 -36.77 -9.52
CA ASN A 251 5.74 -35.53 -9.38
C ASN A 251 4.73 -35.34 -10.52
N ARG A 252 5.08 -35.71 -11.76
CA ARG A 252 4.16 -35.62 -12.91
C ARG A 252 2.98 -36.57 -12.82
N MET A 253 3.15 -37.73 -12.18
CA MET A 253 2.07 -38.71 -12.02
C MET A 253 1.10 -38.34 -10.90
N GLU A 254 1.57 -37.63 -9.88
CA GLU A 254 0.78 -37.25 -8.71
C GLU A 254 0.26 -35.80 -8.78
N MET A 255 0.70 -35.02 -9.78
CA MET A 255 0.29 -33.63 -9.87
C MET A 255 -1.18 -33.45 -10.26
N MET A 256 -1.79 -32.43 -9.66
CA MET A 256 -3.12 -31.96 -10.03
C MET A 256 -2.98 -30.73 -10.93
N PHE A 257 -3.71 -30.72 -12.06
CA PHE A 257 -3.70 -29.59 -12.97
C PHE A 257 -4.79 -28.58 -12.59
N GLN A 258 -4.40 -27.36 -12.21
CA GLN A 258 -5.33 -26.27 -11.91
C GLN A 258 -5.30 -25.23 -13.04
N GLN A 259 -6.50 -24.86 -13.49
CA GLN A 259 -6.76 -23.83 -14.51
C GLN A 259 -8.08 -23.12 -14.20
N ASP A 260 -8.34 -22.02 -14.89
CA ASP A 260 -9.59 -21.26 -14.77
C ASP A 260 -10.76 -21.90 -15.55
N GLY A 261 -11.93 -21.24 -15.50
CA GLY A 261 -13.15 -21.67 -16.17
C GLY A 261 -13.31 -21.20 -17.62
N HIS A 262 -12.25 -20.77 -18.31
CA HIS A 262 -12.36 -20.20 -19.66
C HIS A 262 -13.03 -21.20 -20.64
N PRO A 263 -13.85 -20.73 -21.62
CA PRO A 263 -14.56 -21.62 -22.55
C PRO A 263 -13.65 -22.57 -23.35
N ALA A 264 -12.42 -22.16 -23.66
CA ALA A 264 -11.44 -23.04 -24.29
C ALA A 264 -11.02 -24.19 -23.37
N HIS A 265 -10.95 -23.95 -22.05
CA HIS A 265 -10.50 -24.91 -21.04
C HIS A 265 -11.58 -25.94 -20.71
N THR A 266 -12.84 -25.51 -20.77
CA THR A 266 -14.03 -26.34 -20.47
C THR A 266 -14.62 -27.04 -21.71
N SER A 267 -14.00 -26.86 -22.88
CA SER A 267 -14.42 -27.52 -24.12
C SER A 267 -14.40 -29.04 -24.00
N ARG A 268 -15.20 -29.75 -24.79
CA ARG A 268 -15.22 -31.23 -24.79
C ARG A 268 -13.86 -31.82 -25.18
N LEU A 269 -13.18 -31.20 -26.14
CA LEU A 269 -11.88 -31.64 -26.63
C LEU A 269 -10.82 -31.52 -25.52
N THR A 270 -10.75 -30.35 -24.89
CA THR A 270 -9.82 -30.07 -23.80
C THR A 270 -10.06 -31.01 -22.63
N ARG A 271 -11.32 -31.18 -22.20
CA ARG A 271 -11.67 -32.10 -21.10
C ARG A 271 -11.30 -33.55 -21.41
N ALA A 272 -11.45 -34.00 -22.65
CA ALA A 272 -11.02 -35.35 -23.03
C ALA A 272 -9.50 -35.53 -22.88
N VAL A 273 -8.70 -34.51 -23.23
CA VAL A 273 -7.25 -34.53 -23.02
C VAL A 273 -6.92 -34.51 -21.53
N LEU A 274 -7.56 -33.63 -20.76
CA LEU A 274 -7.33 -33.51 -19.31
C LEU A 274 -7.67 -34.81 -18.58
N ASN A 275 -8.85 -35.39 -18.81
CA ASN A 275 -9.26 -36.65 -18.17
C ASN A 275 -8.31 -37.81 -18.47
N ARG A 276 -7.63 -37.78 -19.63
CA ARG A 276 -6.64 -38.79 -19.99
C ARG A 276 -5.29 -38.56 -19.30
N LYS A 277 -4.86 -37.30 -19.14
CA LYS A 277 -3.53 -36.94 -18.62
C LYS A 277 -3.48 -36.75 -17.11
N PHE A 278 -4.55 -36.23 -16.56
CA PHE A 278 -4.70 -35.85 -15.16
C PHE A 278 -5.99 -36.49 -14.62
N PRO A 279 -6.00 -37.83 -14.44
CA PRO A 279 -7.14 -38.49 -13.83
C PRO A 279 -7.26 -38.02 -12.38
N CYS A 280 -8.39 -37.40 -12.06
CA CYS A 280 -8.78 -36.96 -10.73
C CYS A 280 -9.74 -37.96 -10.08
#